data_AF-A0A7Y5KLU0-F1
#
_entry.id   AF-A0A7Y5KLU0-F1
#
_cell.length_a   1.000
_cell.length_b   1.000
_cell.length_c   1.000
_cell.angle_alpha   90.00
_cell.angle_beta   90.00
_cell.angle_gamma   90.00
#
_symmetry.space_group_name_H-M   'P 1'
#
loop_
_entity.id
_entity.type
_entity.pdbx_description
1 polymer ?
#
loop_
_entity_poly.entity_id
_entity_poly.type
_entity_poly.pdbx_seq_one_letter_code
_entity_poly.pdbx_strand_id
1 'polypeptide(L)'
;KDTGKKGAITLTITVEPMKKAEDRMVVVGDKIAIKLPEHDRPAAVWFVGKDGNLQRDDPDQLSFESLREVPPPPGVNAATGEITDTREAN
;
A
#
# COMPACT_ATOMS: atom_id res chain seq x y z
N LYS A 1 24.54 5.34 -3.05
CA LYS A 1 23.15 5.76 -3.34
C LYS A 1 22.28 5.14 -2.27
N ASP A 2 21.66 5.92 -1.40
CA ASP A 2 20.99 5.42 -0.19
C ASP A 2 19.54 4.96 -0.48
N THR A 3 18.66 5.88 -0.93
CA THR A 3 17.27 5.55 -1.27
C THR A 3 17.05 5.15 -2.74
N GLY A 4 17.98 5.51 -3.63
CA GLY A 4 17.81 5.37 -5.09
C GLY A 4 16.74 6.26 -5.73
N LYS A 5 16.00 7.04 -4.93
CA LYS A 5 14.91 7.91 -5.39
C LYS A 5 15.37 9.34 -5.65
N LYS A 6 14.60 10.06 -6.48
CA LYS A 6 14.83 11.48 -6.77
C LYS A 6 14.60 12.34 -5.53
N GLY A 7 15.48 13.30 -5.32
CA GLY A 7 15.25 14.45 -4.44
C GLY A 7 15.04 15.70 -5.28
N ALA A 8 14.42 16.73 -4.71
CA ALA A 8 14.26 18.01 -5.38
C ALA A 8 14.43 19.17 -4.40
N ILE A 9 15.01 20.27 -4.87
CA ILE A 9 15.06 21.55 -4.17
C ILE A 9 14.41 22.58 -5.10
N THR A 10 13.49 23.36 -4.56
CA THR A 10 12.87 24.50 -5.24
C THR A 10 13.27 25.77 -4.52
N LEU A 11 13.99 26.63 -5.23
CA LEU A 11 14.26 28.00 -4.81
C LEU A 11 13.30 28.92 -5.55
N THR A 12 12.55 29.71 -4.80
CA THR A 12 11.71 30.79 -5.33
C THR A 12 12.31 32.11 -4.91
N ILE A 13 12.62 32.97 -5.88
CA ILE A 13 13.06 34.35 -5.63
C ILE A 13 11.93 35.26 -6.09
N THR A 14 11.43 36.10 -5.20
CA THR A 14 10.44 37.14 -5.52
C THR A 14 11.13 38.49 -5.56
N VAL A 15 10.82 39.28 -6.59
CA VAL A 15 11.32 40.66 -6.71
C VAL A 15 10.10 41.55 -6.92
N GLU A 16 9.85 42.44 -5.98
CA GLU A 16 8.68 43.32 -5.99
C GLU A 16 9.10 44.76 -5.75
N PRO A 17 8.57 45.76 -6.47
CA PRO A 17 8.79 47.16 -6.14
C PRO A 17 8.33 47.46 -4.71
N MET A 18 9.12 48.21 -3.97
CA MET A 18 8.77 48.57 -2.60
C MET A 18 7.61 49.58 -2.60
N LYS A 19 6.46 49.17 -2.06
CA LYS A 19 5.29 50.07 -1.92
C LYS A 19 5.67 51.28 -1.06
N LYS A 20 5.56 52.49 -1.61
CA LYS A 20 5.90 53.80 -1.01
C LYS A 20 7.38 54.22 -1.05
N ALA A 21 8.26 53.47 -1.73
CA ALA A 21 9.58 53.98 -2.06
C ALA A 21 9.59 54.59 -3.47
N GLU A 22 10.46 55.57 -3.72
CA GLU A 22 10.76 56.04 -5.09
C GLU A 22 11.10 54.84 -6.00
N ASP A 23 10.86 54.97 -7.32
CA ASP A 23 10.94 53.93 -8.38
C ASP A 23 12.26 53.13 -8.47
N ARG A 24 13.22 53.38 -7.57
CA ARG A 24 14.55 52.78 -7.55
C ARG A 24 14.72 51.65 -6.52
N MET A 25 13.71 51.35 -5.71
CA MET A 25 13.82 50.34 -4.64
C MET A 25 12.95 49.11 -4.90
N VAL A 26 13.56 47.94 -4.76
CA VAL A 26 12.91 46.63 -4.84
C VAL A 26 13.08 45.86 -3.55
N VAL A 27 12.07 45.08 -3.19
CA VAL A 27 12.11 44.04 -2.15
C VAL A 27 12.43 42.73 -2.84
N VAL A 28 13.48 42.07 -2.36
CA VAL A 28 13.84 40.72 -2.79
C VAL A 28 13.50 39.76 -1.65
N GLY A 29 12.64 38.79 -1.91
CA GLY A 29 12.32 37.70 -1.00
C GLY A 29 12.78 36.36 -1.56
N ASP A 30 13.05 35.41 -0.68
CA ASP A 30 13.37 34.04 -1.08
C ASP A 30 12.55 33.02 -0.28
N LYS A 31 12.31 31.88 -0.91
CA LYS A 31 11.68 30.72 -0.30
C LYS A 31 12.35 29.45 -0.80
N ILE A 32 12.78 28.61 0.13
CA ILE A 32 13.40 27.32 -0.16
C ILE A 32 12.44 26.21 0.27
N ALA A 33 12.06 25.35 -0.69
CA ALA A 33 11.29 24.14 -0.44
C ALA A 33 12.11 22.91 -0.83
N ILE A 34 12.23 21.95 0.09
CA ILE A 34 13.06 20.75 -0.09
C ILE A 34 12.16 19.52 -0.07
N LYS A 35 12.36 18.63 -1.04
CA LYS A 35 11.78 17.28 -1.09
C LYS A 35 12.93 16.27 -1.04
N LEU A 36 13.19 15.76 0.16
CA LEU A 36 14.24 14.77 0.35
C LEU A 36 13.83 13.42 -0.26
N PRO A 37 14.78 12.66 -0.83
CA PRO A 37 14.54 11.27 -1.16
C PRO A 37 14.21 10.47 0.11
N GLU A 38 13.11 9.73 0.10
CA GLU A 38 12.70 8.90 1.24
C GLU A 38 12.61 7.42 0.84
N HIS A 39 12.98 6.53 1.75
CA HIS A 39 12.76 5.09 1.56
C HIS A 39 11.26 4.80 1.42
N ASP A 40 10.90 3.80 0.60
CA ASP A 40 9.54 3.26 0.66
C ASP A 40 9.31 2.67 2.04
N ARG A 41 8.43 3.30 2.80
CA ARG A 41 7.95 2.73 4.05
C ARG A 41 6.90 1.70 3.69
N PRO A 42 7.07 0.42 4.03
CA PRO A 42 6.04 -0.58 3.77
C PRO A 42 4.77 -0.16 4.50
N ALA A 43 3.70 0.05 3.74
CA ALA A 43 2.39 0.27 4.32
C ALA A 43 1.90 -1.06 4.90
N ALA A 44 1.49 -1.07 6.16
CA ALA A 44 0.86 -2.22 6.78
C ALA A 44 -0.66 -2.06 6.69
N VAL A 45 -1.34 -3.08 6.20
CA VAL A 45 -2.80 -3.16 6.22
C VAL A 45 -3.24 -3.70 7.59
N TRP A 46 -4.31 -3.14 8.10
CA TRP A 46 -4.94 -3.50 9.37
C TRP A 46 -6.46 -3.51 9.19
N PHE A 47 -7.14 -4.40 9.90
CA PHE A 47 -8.58 -4.41 9.98
C PHE A 47 -9.04 -3.62 11.20
N VAL A 48 -10.16 -2.90 11.05
CA VAL A 48 -10.79 -2.19 12.16
C VAL A 48 -11.76 -3.15 12.83
N GLY A 49 -11.48 -3.48 14.09
CA GLY A 49 -12.33 -4.31 14.94
C GLY A 49 -13.65 -3.62 15.28
N LYS A 50 -14.62 -4.41 15.77
CA LYS A 50 -15.97 -3.93 16.13
C LYS A 50 -15.96 -2.94 17.30
N ASP A 51 -14.89 -2.94 18.09
CA ASP A 51 -14.59 -2.01 19.18
C ASP A 51 -13.82 -0.76 18.72
N GLY A 52 -13.50 -0.67 17.42
CA GLY A 52 -12.72 0.41 16.82
C GLY A 52 -11.21 0.24 16.94
N ASN A 53 -10.71 -0.86 17.53
CA ASN A 53 -9.28 -1.13 17.64
C ASN A 53 -8.72 -1.76 16.35
N LEU A 54 -7.42 -1.59 16.11
CA LEU A 54 -6.75 -2.19 14.95
C LEU A 54 -6.27 -3.60 15.26
N GLN A 55 -6.55 -4.53 14.35
CA GLN A 55 -6.15 -5.93 14.45
C GLN A 55 -5.62 -6.49 13.13
N ARG A 56 -4.89 -7.60 13.22
CA ARG A 56 -4.27 -8.27 12.06
C ARG A 56 -5.23 -9.19 11.34
N ASP A 57 -6.16 -9.78 12.07
CA ASP A 57 -7.16 -10.69 11.54
C ASP A 57 -8.45 -9.93 11.18
N ASP A 58 -9.11 -10.35 10.11
CA ASP A 58 -10.37 -9.76 9.68
C ASP A 58 -11.48 -10.13 10.68
N PRO A 59 -12.15 -9.16 11.34
CA PRO A 59 -13.22 -9.43 12.30
C PRO A 59 -14.42 -10.17 11.72
N ASP A 60 -14.63 -10.09 10.41
CA ASP A 60 -15.77 -10.70 9.72
C ASP A 60 -15.40 -12.04 9.06
N GLN A 61 -14.15 -12.50 9.21
CA GLN A 61 -13.73 -13.82 8.77
C GLN A 61 -14.23 -14.92 9.73
N LEU A 62 -14.89 -15.94 9.16
CA LEU A 62 -15.34 -17.11 9.92
C LEU A 62 -14.15 -17.94 10.41
N SER A 63 -14.10 -18.19 11.73
CA SER A 63 -13.16 -19.13 12.34
C SER A 63 -13.76 -20.54 12.40
N PHE A 64 -13.00 -21.55 12.00
CA PHE A 64 -13.39 -22.95 12.16
C PHE A 64 -12.76 -23.53 13.43
N GLU A 65 -13.56 -24.15 14.30
CA GLU A 65 -13.07 -24.81 15.52
C GLU A 65 -12.35 -26.12 15.22
N SER A 66 -12.75 -26.82 14.15
CA SER A 66 -12.14 -28.05 13.70
C SER A 66 -12.36 -28.27 12.20
N LEU A 67 -11.46 -29.04 11.60
CA LEU A 67 -11.64 -29.51 10.23
C LEU A 67 -12.44 -30.82 10.26
N ARG A 68 -13.40 -30.93 9.34
CA ARG A 68 -14.10 -32.18 9.08
C ARG A 68 -13.65 -32.73 7.73
N GLU A 69 -13.32 -34.01 7.71
CA GLU A 69 -13.05 -34.73 6.47
C GLU A 69 -14.35 -34.92 5.67
N VAL A 70 -14.31 -34.53 4.39
CA VAL A 70 -15.37 -34.78 3.43
C VAL A 70 -14.98 -36.03 2.66
N PRO A 71 -15.83 -37.08 2.62
CA PRO A 71 -15.52 -38.28 1.87
C PRO A 71 -15.35 -37.95 0.37
N PRO A 72 -14.39 -38.59 -0.31
CA PRO A 72 -14.16 -38.35 -1.72
C PRO A 72 -15.39 -38.72 -2.54
N PRO A 73 -15.69 -37.98 -3.63
CA PRO A 73 -16.74 -38.36 -4.54
C PRO A 73 -16.46 -39.74 -5.18
N PRO A 74 -17.50 -40.51 -5.55
CA PRO A 74 -17.32 -41.81 -6.18
C PRO A 74 -16.42 -41.74 -7.41
N GLY A 75 -15.47 -42.67 -7.53
CA GLY A 75 -14.54 -42.72 -8.66
C GLY A 75 -13.38 -41.72 -8.56
N VAL A 76 -13.07 -41.19 -7.37
CA VAL A 76 -11.88 -40.36 -7.13
C VAL A 76 -10.99 -40.99 -6.05
N ASN A 77 -9.68 -41.08 -6.33
CA ASN A 77 -8.69 -41.53 -5.36
C ASN A 77 -8.46 -40.45 -4.30
N ALA A 78 -8.70 -40.78 -3.03
CA ALA A 78 -8.58 -39.85 -1.90
C ALA A 78 -7.17 -39.29 -1.68
N ALA A 79 -6.13 -40.04 -2.05
CA ALA A 79 -4.74 -39.66 -1.80
C ALA A 79 -4.15 -38.79 -2.93
N THR A 80 -4.57 -39.00 -4.18
CA THR A 80 -3.99 -38.34 -5.36
C THR A 80 -4.93 -37.37 -6.04
N GLY A 81 -6.24 -37.45 -5.79
CA GLY A 81 -7.27 -36.66 -6.47
C GLY A 81 -7.57 -37.12 -7.89
N GLU A 82 -7.03 -38.26 -8.32
CA GLU A 82 -7.23 -38.81 -9.67
C GLU A 82 -8.62 -39.44 -9.84
N ILE A 83 -9.23 -39.26 -11.01
CA ILE A 83 -10.50 -39.91 -11.38
C ILE A 83 -10.20 -41.33 -11.86
N THR A 84 -10.71 -42.33 -11.14
CA THR A 84 -10.52 -43.76 -11.43
C THR A 84 -11.64 -44.36 -12.30
N ASP A 85 -12.78 -43.68 -12.44
CA ASP A 85 -13.88 -44.12 -13.32
C ASP A 85 -13.79 -43.42 -14.68
N THR A 86 -12.73 -43.71 -15.43
CA THR A 86 -12.73 -43.48 -16.88
C THR A 86 -13.47 -44.65 -17.52
N ARG A 87 -14.81 -44.54 -17.63
CA ARG A 87 -15.53 -45.31 -18.65
C ARG A 87 -14.92 -44.97 -20.00
N GLU A 88 -14.06 -45.85 -20.50
CA GLU A 88 -13.64 -45.82 -21.90
C GLU A 88 -14.91 -45.88 -22.74
N ALA A 89 -15.18 -44.77 -23.45
CA ALA A 89 -16.23 -44.72 -24.45
C ALA A 89 -15.85 -45.68 -25.58
N ASN A 90 -16.50 -46.85 -25.60
CA ASN A 90 -16.67 -47.66 -26.80
C ASN A 90 -18.00 -47.29 -27.46
#